data_AF-A0A259PD90-F1
#
_entry.id   AF-A0A259PD90-F1
#
_cell.length_a   1.000
_cell.length_b   1.000
_cell.length_c   1.000
_cell.angle_alpha   90.00
_cell.angle_beta   90.00
_cell.angle_gamma   90.00
#
_symmetry.space_group_name_H-M   'P 1'
#
loop_
_entity.id
_entity.type
_entity.pdbx_description
1 polymer ?
#
loop_
_entity_poly.entity_id
_entity_poly.type
_entity_poly.pdbx_seq_one_letter_code
_entity_poly.pdbx_strand_id
1 'polypeptide(L)'
;MIGEIRDFETAQIAIQASLTGHLVLATGNKTELAVGYSTIYGDAVGGFAPLKDVDKSRVWALARWRNHAALDGVFRPDEVPPIPESSITKPPSAELRPGQVDQDSLPPYDLLDTVLDAYVENAEGRAELLARGFAPEVVDKVLQLTDRAEWKRRQYPLGPKVTALAFGRDRRLPVTTRWREP
;
A
#
# COMPACT_ATOMS: atom_id res chain seq x y z
N MET A 1 11.96 1.56 -9.35
CA MET A 1 12.05 1.43 -7.88
C MET A 1 10.74 1.89 -7.30
N ILE A 2 10.02 1.00 -6.61
CA ILE A 2 8.83 1.32 -5.81
C ILE A 2 9.24 0.92 -4.38
N GLY A 3 9.46 1.91 -3.51
CA GLY A 3 10.06 1.78 -2.18
C GLY A 3 10.84 3.06 -1.84
N GLU A 4 10.39 3.80 -0.83
CA GLU A 4 10.73 5.21 -0.57
C GLU A 4 11.92 5.35 0.43
N ILE A 5 13.00 6.05 0.07
CA ILE A 5 13.28 7.50 0.13
C ILE A 5 13.30 8.03 1.58
N ARG A 6 14.53 8.32 2.05
CA ARG A 6 14.87 8.70 3.42
C ARG A 6 14.96 10.22 3.55
N ASP A 7 13.92 10.82 4.10
CA ASP A 7 13.74 12.16 4.71
C ASP A 7 14.39 13.41 4.05
N PHE A 8 15.66 13.38 3.65
CA PHE A 8 16.27 14.48 2.88
C PHE A 8 15.88 14.43 1.40
N GLU A 9 15.89 13.24 0.80
CA GLU A 9 15.52 13.08 -0.62
C GLU A 9 14.04 13.43 -0.85
N THR A 10 13.14 13.00 0.03
CA THR A 10 11.72 13.38 -0.01
C THR A 10 11.57 14.89 0.09
N ALA A 11 12.30 15.54 1.00
CA ALA A 11 12.30 16.99 1.12
C ALA A 11 12.82 17.66 -0.16
N GLN A 12 13.89 17.13 -0.76
CA GLN A 12 14.41 17.62 -2.04
C GLN A 12 13.38 17.47 -3.16
N ILE A 13 12.69 16.34 -3.27
CA ILE A 13 11.63 16.12 -4.27
C ILE A 13 10.51 17.15 -4.07
N ALA A 14 10.06 17.36 -2.84
CA ALA A 14 9.03 18.36 -2.54
C ALA A 14 9.47 19.80 -2.86
N ILE A 15 10.71 20.16 -2.52
CA ILE A 15 11.29 21.47 -2.85
C ILE A 15 11.37 21.66 -4.36
N GLN A 16 11.93 20.69 -5.08
CA GLN A 16 12.04 20.76 -6.54
C GLN A 16 10.68 20.84 -7.20
N ALA A 17 9.70 20.04 -6.77
CA ALA A 17 8.34 20.10 -7.26
C ALA A 17 7.72 21.49 -7.08
N SER A 18 7.90 22.10 -5.91
CA SER A 18 7.46 23.48 -5.65
C SER A 18 8.14 24.51 -6.57
N LEU A 19 9.46 24.43 -6.72
CA LEU A 19 10.24 25.34 -7.56
C LEU A 19 9.89 25.24 -9.05
N THR A 20 9.45 24.08 -9.50
CA THR A 20 9.20 23.79 -10.93
C THR A 20 7.70 23.69 -11.26
N GLY A 21 6.82 23.84 -10.29
CA GLY A 21 5.36 23.75 -10.47
C GLY A 21 4.81 22.34 -10.67
N HIS A 22 5.56 21.29 -10.28
CA HIS A 22 5.10 19.90 -10.37
C HIS A 22 4.35 19.46 -9.11
N LEU A 23 3.57 18.38 -9.24
CA LEU A 23 2.92 17.70 -8.14
C LEU A 23 3.72 16.45 -7.75
N VAL A 24 4.03 16.30 -6.46
CA VAL A 24 4.62 15.05 -5.95
C VAL A 24 3.52 13.98 -5.84
N LEU A 25 3.81 12.78 -6.33
CA LEU A 25 2.93 11.62 -6.21
C LEU A 25 3.45 10.68 -5.12
N ALA A 26 2.66 10.44 -4.08
CA ALA A 26 2.98 9.42 -3.08
C ALA A 26 2.70 8.03 -3.66
N THR A 27 3.54 7.05 -3.31
CA THR A 27 3.55 5.75 -4.00
C THR A 27 2.99 4.59 -3.20
N GLY A 28 2.54 4.84 -1.96
CA GLY A 28 1.99 3.81 -1.09
C GLY A 28 0.69 3.20 -1.61
N ASN A 29 0.56 1.89 -1.43
CA ASN A 29 -0.59 1.09 -1.85
C ASN A 29 -1.53 0.77 -0.69
N LYS A 30 -2.72 0.24 -1.00
CA LYS A 30 -3.78 -0.03 0.01
C LYS A 30 -3.29 -0.94 1.12
N THR A 31 -2.46 -1.94 0.81
CA THR A 31 -1.93 -2.89 1.78
C THR A 31 -0.99 -2.21 2.78
N GLU A 32 -0.04 -1.42 2.30
CA GLU A 32 0.89 -0.64 3.15
C GLU A 32 0.12 0.33 4.05
N LEU A 33 -0.87 1.02 3.49
CA LEU A 33 -1.72 1.95 4.24
C LEU A 33 -2.60 1.23 5.28
N ALA A 34 -3.07 0.03 4.96
CA ALA A 34 -3.89 -0.76 5.86
C ALA A 34 -3.13 -1.06 7.15
N VAL A 35 -1.93 -1.64 7.03
CA VAL A 35 -1.12 -2.03 8.20
C VAL A 35 -0.21 -0.92 8.73
N GLY A 36 -0.24 0.26 8.10
CA GLY A 36 0.57 1.42 8.49
C GLY A 36 2.07 1.22 8.23
N TYR A 37 2.40 0.45 7.19
CA TYR A 37 3.74 0.26 6.68
C TYR A 37 4.14 1.45 5.80
N SER A 38 4.14 2.62 6.44
CA SER A 38 4.48 3.89 5.85
C SER A 38 5.18 4.80 6.85
N THR A 39 6.01 5.71 6.38
CA THR A 39 6.69 6.74 7.14
C THR A 39 6.05 8.09 6.85
N ILE A 40 5.35 8.66 7.85
CA ILE A 40 4.81 10.00 7.73
C ILE A 40 5.96 10.99 7.54
N TYR A 41 5.85 11.85 6.52
CA TYR A 41 6.89 12.76 6.03
C TYR A 41 8.07 12.14 5.28
N GLY A 42 8.10 10.81 5.16
CA GLY A 42 8.92 10.11 4.20
C GLY A 42 8.03 9.71 3.02
N ASP A 43 7.57 8.47 3.05
CA ASP A 43 6.89 7.87 1.90
C ASP A 43 5.45 8.35 1.66
N ALA A 44 4.88 8.98 2.66
CA ALA A 44 3.54 9.53 2.59
C ALA A 44 3.49 10.91 1.94
N VAL A 45 4.64 11.49 1.56
CA VAL A 45 4.69 12.86 1.03
C VAL A 45 4.24 12.87 -0.43
N GLY A 46 3.16 13.60 -0.67
CA GLY A 46 2.65 13.84 -2.01
C GLY A 46 1.40 14.70 -1.95
N GLY A 47 1.03 15.29 -3.09
CA GLY A 47 -0.28 15.93 -3.25
C GLY A 47 -1.36 14.96 -3.73
N PHE A 48 -0.97 13.80 -4.28
CA PHE A 48 -1.89 12.76 -4.74
C PHE A 48 -1.25 11.37 -4.64
N ALA A 49 -2.03 10.33 -4.34
CA ALA A 49 -1.59 8.94 -4.24
C ALA A 49 -2.39 8.05 -5.20
N PRO A 50 -1.89 7.80 -6.43
CA PRO A 50 -2.61 7.03 -7.46
C PRO A 50 -2.94 5.60 -7.04
N LEU A 51 -2.10 4.97 -6.21
CA LEU A 51 -2.22 3.57 -5.81
C LEU A 51 -2.85 3.38 -4.43
N LYS A 52 -3.32 4.46 -3.80
CA LYS A 52 -3.83 4.47 -2.42
C LYS A 52 -4.89 3.40 -2.11
N ASP A 53 -5.70 3.06 -3.10
CA ASP A 53 -6.80 2.09 -2.95
C ASP A 53 -6.60 0.82 -3.81
N VAL A 54 -5.35 0.54 -4.23
CA VAL A 54 -4.97 -0.69 -4.93
C VAL A 54 -4.15 -1.55 -3.97
N ASP A 55 -4.53 -2.80 -3.70
CA ASP A 55 -3.72 -3.72 -2.89
C ASP A 55 -2.43 -4.17 -3.62
N LYS A 56 -1.45 -4.69 -2.87
CA LYS A 56 -0.13 -5.04 -3.41
C LYS A 56 -0.23 -6.07 -4.51
N SER A 57 -1.08 -7.09 -4.33
CA SER A 57 -1.33 -8.13 -5.32
C SER A 57 -1.82 -7.56 -6.64
N ARG A 58 -2.78 -6.62 -6.60
CA ARG A 58 -3.27 -5.89 -7.77
C ARG A 58 -2.21 -4.95 -8.36
N VAL A 59 -1.34 -4.33 -7.57
CA VAL A 59 -0.21 -3.53 -8.11
C VAL A 59 0.68 -4.40 -9.00
N TRP A 60 1.06 -5.60 -8.57
CA TRP A 60 1.85 -6.51 -9.41
C TRP A 60 1.07 -6.99 -10.65
N ALA A 61 -0.22 -7.26 -10.51
CA ALA A 61 -1.07 -7.63 -11.64
C ALA A 61 -1.15 -6.49 -12.69
N LEU A 62 -1.33 -5.25 -12.24
CA LEU A 62 -1.36 -4.06 -13.10
C LEU A 62 -0.01 -3.82 -13.79
N ALA A 63 1.11 -4.04 -13.08
CA ALA A 63 2.43 -3.91 -13.67
C ALA A 63 2.65 -4.91 -14.82
N ARG A 64 2.31 -6.18 -14.59
CA ARG A 64 2.35 -7.22 -15.63
C ARG A 64 1.43 -6.88 -16.80
N TRP A 65 0.18 -6.52 -16.50
CA TRP A 65 -0.78 -6.10 -17.52
C TRP A 65 -0.27 -4.94 -18.37
N ARG A 66 0.32 -3.90 -17.76
CA ARG A 66 0.82 -2.72 -18.47
C ARG A 66 1.96 -3.06 -19.44
N ASN A 67 2.83 -4.00 -19.05
CA ASN A 67 3.90 -4.52 -19.91
C ASN A 67 3.34 -5.33 -21.07
N HIS A 68 2.37 -6.23 -20.82
CA HIS A 68 1.70 -6.97 -21.90
C HIS A 68 0.97 -6.03 -22.86
N ALA A 69 0.25 -5.02 -22.35
CA ALA A 69 -0.44 -4.04 -23.19
C ALA A 69 0.51 -3.23 -24.09
N ALA A 70 1.77 -3.03 -23.69
CA ALA A 70 2.80 -2.43 -24.55
C ALA A 70 3.19 -3.36 -25.70
N LEU A 71 3.44 -4.65 -25.40
CA LEU A 71 3.78 -5.67 -26.39
C LEU A 71 2.66 -5.90 -27.41
N ASP A 72 1.42 -5.84 -26.95
CA ASP A 72 0.22 -6.00 -27.79
C ASP A 72 -0.11 -4.73 -28.59
N GLY A 73 0.64 -3.63 -28.41
CA GLY A 73 0.43 -2.37 -29.12
C GLY A 73 -0.86 -1.65 -28.74
N VAL A 74 -1.42 -1.90 -27.55
CA VAL A 74 -2.73 -1.40 -27.10
C VAL A 74 -2.80 0.12 -27.08
N PHE A 75 -1.73 0.77 -26.62
CA PHE A 75 -1.68 2.23 -26.50
C PHE A 75 -0.90 2.88 -27.65
N ARG A 76 0.18 2.24 -28.10
CA ARG A 76 1.06 2.71 -29.17
C ARG A 76 1.68 1.50 -29.88
N PRO A 77 1.80 1.51 -31.22
CA PRO A 77 2.59 0.53 -31.94
C PRO A 77 4.06 0.54 -31.45
N ASP A 78 4.67 -0.65 -31.42
CA ASP A 78 6.09 -0.86 -31.07
C ASP A 78 6.50 -0.27 -29.71
N GLU A 79 5.58 -0.23 -28.74
CA GLU A 79 5.86 0.29 -27.41
C GLU A 79 6.77 -0.66 -26.62
N VAL A 80 7.86 -0.11 -26.07
CA VAL A 80 8.72 -0.84 -25.14
C VAL A 80 8.01 -1.00 -23.80
N PRO A 81 7.96 -2.21 -23.20
CA PRO A 81 7.40 -2.44 -21.88
C PRO A 81 7.98 -1.45 -20.85
N PRO A 82 7.15 -0.58 -20.24
CA PRO A 82 7.65 0.55 -19.47
C PRO A 82 8.17 0.16 -18.08
N ILE A 83 7.80 -1.01 -17.56
CA ILE A 83 8.16 -1.44 -16.20
C ILE A 83 9.23 -2.54 -16.29
N PRO A 84 10.44 -2.33 -15.74
CA PRO A 84 11.47 -3.35 -15.74
C PRO A 84 11.05 -4.62 -14.99
N GLU A 85 11.31 -5.79 -15.56
CA GLU A 85 10.94 -7.08 -14.96
C GLU A 85 11.58 -7.30 -13.57
N SER A 86 12.78 -6.74 -13.37
CA SER A 86 13.47 -6.76 -12.08
C SER A 86 12.71 -6.00 -10.98
N SER A 87 11.83 -5.04 -11.33
CA SER A 87 10.96 -4.37 -10.35
C SER A 87 9.72 -5.20 -9.99
N ILE A 88 9.35 -6.17 -10.83
CA ILE A 88 8.16 -7.02 -10.64
C ILE A 88 8.52 -8.30 -9.88
N THR A 89 9.68 -8.88 -10.20
CA THR A 89 10.14 -10.17 -9.66
C THR A 89 10.94 -10.04 -8.37
N LYS A 90 11.40 -8.84 -8.02
CA LYS A 90 12.13 -8.60 -6.78
C LYS A 90 11.22 -8.89 -5.56
N PRO A 91 11.71 -9.64 -4.56
CA PRO A 91 10.99 -9.83 -3.31
C PRO A 91 10.66 -8.48 -2.64
N PRO A 92 9.49 -8.35 -2.01
CA PRO A 92 9.11 -7.11 -1.35
C PRO A 92 10.02 -6.83 -0.14
N SER A 93 10.49 -5.59 -0.04
CA SER A 93 11.41 -5.13 0.99
C SER A 93 11.28 -3.62 1.22
N ALA A 94 11.29 -3.21 2.48
CA ALA A 94 11.31 -1.82 2.91
C ALA A 94 12.67 -1.14 2.74
N GLU A 95 13.75 -1.89 2.44
CA GLU A 95 15.11 -1.41 2.22
C GLU A 95 15.66 -0.40 3.27
N LEU A 96 15.11 -0.36 4.49
CA LEU A 96 15.54 0.60 5.52
C LEU A 96 16.93 0.25 6.07
N ARG A 97 17.30 -1.04 6.01
CA ARG A 97 18.64 -1.53 6.33
C ARG A 97 19.03 -2.69 5.41
N PRO A 98 20.34 -2.92 5.17
CA PRO A 98 20.79 -4.02 4.31
C PRO A 98 20.22 -5.37 4.75
N GLY A 99 19.65 -6.11 3.80
CA GLY A 99 19.09 -7.45 4.04
C GLY A 99 17.71 -7.49 4.70
N GLN A 100 17.07 -6.36 4.97
CA GLN A 100 15.69 -6.34 5.48
C GLN A 100 14.71 -6.84 4.41
N VAL A 101 13.74 -7.65 4.82
CA VAL A 101 12.59 -8.03 3.98
C VAL A 101 11.30 -7.69 4.70
N ASP A 102 10.23 -7.39 3.96
CA ASP A 102 8.94 -7.05 4.57
C ASP A 102 8.38 -8.21 5.41
N GLN A 103 8.71 -9.43 4.98
CA GLN A 103 8.37 -10.70 5.63
C GLN A 103 8.95 -10.82 7.05
N ASP A 104 9.94 -10.02 7.43
CA ASP A 104 10.43 -9.93 8.81
C ASP A 104 9.33 -9.42 9.76
N SER A 105 8.42 -8.60 9.24
CA SER A 105 7.41 -7.87 10.02
C SER A 105 5.98 -8.12 9.57
N LEU A 106 5.74 -8.63 8.37
CA LEU A 106 4.41 -8.84 7.78
C LEU A 106 4.25 -10.29 7.29
N PRO A 107 3.02 -10.83 7.28
CA PRO A 107 2.73 -12.04 6.52
C PRO A 107 3.06 -11.86 5.02
N PRO A 108 3.19 -12.95 4.26
CA PRO A 108 3.21 -12.89 2.80
C PRO A 108 2.06 -12.03 2.25
N TYR A 109 2.34 -11.22 1.22
CA TYR A 109 1.40 -10.21 0.73
C TYR A 109 0.09 -10.80 0.18
N ASP A 110 0.14 -11.97 -0.43
CA ASP A 110 -1.05 -12.71 -0.88
C ASP A 110 -1.98 -13.07 0.30
N LEU A 111 -1.40 -13.57 1.39
CA LEU A 111 -2.14 -13.84 2.62
C LEU A 111 -2.63 -12.55 3.30
N LEU A 112 -1.76 -11.54 3.38
CA LEU A 112 -2.07 -10.25 4.00
C LEU A 112 -3.22 -9.56 3.27
N ASP A 113 -3.16 -9.48 1.94
CA ASP A 113 -4.20 -8.85 1.11
C ASP A 113 -5.53 -9.60 1.27
N THR A 114 -5.51 -10.92 1.35
CA THR A 114 -6.73 -11.73 1.55
C THR A 114 -7.37 -11.46 2.92
N VAL A 115 -6.58 -11.38 3.99
CA VAL A 115 -7.10 -11.07 5.33
C VAL A 115 -7.60 -9.62 5.40
N LEU A 116 -6.90 -8.68 4.76
CA LEU A 116 -7.30 -7.28 4.71
C LEU A 116 -8.59 -7.07 3.90
N ASP A 117 -8.78 -7.79 2.79
CA ASP A 117 -10.01 -7.74 2.01
C ASP A 117 -11.22 -8.20 2.84
N ALA A 118 -11.08 -9.32 3.56
CA ALA A 118 -12.10 -9.80 4.48
C ALA A 118 -12.39 -8.81 5.63
N TYR A 119 -11.35 -8.33 6.32
CA TYR A 119 -11.49 -7.44 7.47
C TYR A 119 -11.97 -6.02 7.11
N VAL A 120 -11.47 -5.47 6.01
CA VAL A 120 -11.75 -4.10 5.58
C VAL A 120 -12.95 -4.07 4.66
N GLU A 121 -12.87 -4.70 3.49
CA GLU A 121 -13.91 -4.56 2.46
C GLU A 121 -15.20 -5.31 2.81
N ASN A 122 -15.08 -6.50 3.41
CA ASN A 122 -16.22 -7.32 3.79
C ASN A 122 -16.67 -7.14 5.25
N ALA A 123 -15.96 -6.30 6.02
CA ALA A 123 -16.24 -6.00 7.43
C ALA A 123 -16.33 -7.24 8.34
N GLU A 124 -15.59 -8.30 8.00
CA GLU A 124 -15.55 -9.53 8.81
C GLU A 124 -14.74 -9.30 10.09
N GLY A 125 -15.27 -9.73 11.23
CA GLY A 125 -14.60 -9.66 12.53
C GLY A 125 -13.60 -10.81 12.76
N ARG A 126 -12.91 -10.76 13.90
CA ARG A 126 -11.91 -11.79 14.28
C ARG A 126 -12.46 -13.21 14.21
N ALA A 127 -13.64 -13.44 14.77
CA ALA A 127 -14.25 -14.77 14.81
C ALA A 127 -14.55 -15.34 13.42
N GLU A 128 -14.97 -14.48 12.48
CA GLU A 128 -15.29 -14.86 11.10
C GLU A 128 -14.01 -15.21 10.33
N LEU A 129 -12.94 -14.42 10.52
CA LEU A 129 -11.63 -14.71 9.94
C LEU A 129 -11.07 -16.06 10.43
N LEU A 130 -11.23 -16.38 11.71
CA LEU A 130 -10.84 -17.69 12.25
C LEU A 130 -11.69 -18.83 11.66
N ALA A 131 -12.99 -18.61 11.48
CA ALA A 131 -13.88 -19.59 10.87
C ALA A 131 -13.53 -19.88 9.39
N ARG A 132 -12.93 -18.91 8.69
CA ARG A 132 -12.37 -19.09 7.33
C ARG A 132 -11.07 -19.89 7.30
N GLY A 133 -10.51 -20.25 8.46
CA GLY A 133 -9.31 -21.05 8.57
C GLY A 133 -8.00 -20.26 8.55
N PHE A 134 -8.06 -18.93 8.72
CA PHE A 134 -6.84 -18.14 8.92
C PHE A 134 -6.22 -18.45 10.28
N ALA A 135 -4.89 -18.51 10.31
CA ALA A 135 -4.17 -18.77 11.55
C ALA A 135 -4.36 -17.62 12.56
N PRO A 136 -4.64 -17.90 13.84
CA PRO A 136 -4.92 -16.87 14.85
C PRO A 136 -3.85 -15.79 14.96
N GLU A 137 -2.58 -16.18 14.89
CA GLU A 137 -1.44 -15.28 14.96
C GLU A 137 -1.37 -14.29 13.78
N VAL A 138 -1.85 -14.70 12.60
CA VAL A 138 -1.93 -13.83 11.42
C VAL A 138 -3.07 -12.84 11.60
N VAL A 139 -4.27 -13.32 11.97
CA VAL A 139 -5.45 -12.50 12.20
C VAL A 139 -5.17 -11.42 13.25
N ASP A 140 -4.68 -11.82 14.42
CA ASP A 140 -4.44 -10.92 15.55
C ASP A 140 -3.42 -9.83 15.18
N LYS A 141 -2.38 -10.21 14.44
CA LYS A 141 -1.35 -9.28 13.97
C LYS A 141 -1.90 -8.27 12.95
N VAL A 142 -2.64 -8.74 11.95
CA VAL A 142 -3.19 -7.87 10.89
C VAL A 142 -4.20 -6.89 11.45
N LEU A 143 -5.11 -7.34 12.32
CA LEU A 143 -6.09 -6.47 12.99
C LEU A 143 -5.39 -5.41 13.85
N GLN A 144 -4.42 -5.83 14.68
CA GLN A 144 -3.66 -4.92 15.53
C GLN A 144 -2.92 -3.85 14.71
N LEU A 145 -2.24 -4.24 13.63
CA LEU A 145 -1.55 -3.30 12.74
C LEU A 145 -2.54 -2.34 12.09
N THR A 146 -3.67 -2.87 11.63
CA THR A 146 -4.71 -2.09 10.94
C THR A 146 -5.29 -1.00 11.83
N ASP A 147 -5.62 -1.34 13.07
CA ASP A 147 -6.17 -0.38 14.03
C ASP A 147 -5.16 0.70 14.43
N ARG A 148 -3.90 0.31 14.66
CA ARG A 148 -2.84 1.24 15.05
C ARG A 148 -2.46 2.24 13.95
N ALA A 149 -2.74 1.90 12.69
CA ALA A 149 -2.37 2.70 11.54
C ALA A 149 -3.33 3.87 11.24
N GLU A 150 -4.42 4.02 12.00
CA GLU A 150 -5.46 5.05 11.75
C GLU A 150 -4.89 6.47 11.72
N TRP A 151 -3.97 6.81 12.63
CA TRP A 151 -3.37 8.15 12.68
C TRP A 151 -2.49 8.45 11.45
N LYS A 152 -1.86 7.43 10.86
CA LYS A 152 -1.06 7.58 9.63
C LYS A 152 -1.98 7.81 8.44
N ARG A 153 -3.03 7.00 8.30
CA ARG A 153 -3.99 7.09 7.19
C ARG A 153 -4.70 8.44 7.10
N ARG A 154 -4.97 9.08 8.24
CA ARG A 154 -5.59 10.42 8.29
C ARG A 154 -4.72 11.54 7.73
N GLN A 155 -3.41 11.34 7.67
CA GLN A 155 -2.45 12.30 7.10
C GLN A 155 -2.05 11.95 5.67
N TYR A 156 -2.49 10.80 5.14
CA TYR A 156 -2.11 10.34 3.82
C TYR A 156 -2.83 11.15 2.72
N PRO A 157 -2.15 11.51 1.61
CA PRO A 157 -2.75 12.30 0.54
C PRO A 157 -4.01 11.70 -0.06
N LEU A 158 -4.77 12.54 -0.78
CA LEU A 158 -5.95 12.08 -1.52
C LEU A 158 -5.55 11.15 -2.66
N GLY A 159 -6.46 10.29 -3.08
CA GLY A 159 -6.24 9.30 -4.13
C GLY A 159 -7.56 8.79 -4.68
N PRO A 160 -7.54 8.04 -5.80
CA PRO A 160 -8.73 7.45 -6.37
C PRO A 160 -9.25 6.32 -5.47
N LYS A 161 -10.57 6.09 -5.52
CA LYS A 161 -11.22 4.91 -4.95
C LYS A 161 -11.53 3.94 -6.10
N VAL A 162 -11.06 2.71 -5.98
CA VAL A 162 -11.29 1.64 -6.98
C VAL A 162 -11.93 0.39 -6.37
N THR A 163 -12.09 0.37 -5.05
CA THR A 163 -12.72 -0.73 -4.30
C THR A 163 -14.07 -0.31 -3.73
N ALA A 164 -14.83 -1.24 -3.16
CA ALA A 164 -16.13 -0.93 -2.54
C ALA A 164 -15.96 -0.06 -1.28
N LEU A 165 -14.91 -0.31 -0.50
CA LEU A 165 -14.62 0.38 0.75
C LEU A 165 -13.16 0.83 0.82
N ALA A 166 -12.96 2.16 0.81
CA ALA A 166 -11.65 2.78 0.88
C ALA A 166 -11.37 3.42 2.25
N PHE A 167 -10.08 3.48 2.61
CA PHE A 167 -9.66 4.24 3.78
C PHE A 167 -9.84 5.75 3.55
N GLY A 168 -10.52 6.44 4.46
CA GLY A 168 -10.77 7.86 4.35
C GLY A 168 -12.23 8.21 4.62
N ARG A 169 -13.04 8.44 3.59
CA ARG A 169 -14.46 8.79 3.78
C ARG A 169 -15.30 7.59 4.22
N ASP A 170 -15.05 6.41 3.66
CA ASP A 170 -15.91 5.25 3.84
C ASP A 170 -15.64 4.49 5.15
N ARG A 171 -14.36 4.42 5.57
CA ARG A 171 -13.94 3.85 6.85
C ARG A 171 -13.19 4.88 7.68
N ARG A 172 -13.77 5.24 8.84
CA ARG A 172 -13.18 6.15 9.84
C ARG A 172 -13.31 5.57 11.22
N LEU A 173 -12.18 5.33 11.87
CA LEU A 173 -12.13 4.89 13.26
C LEU A 173 -11.53 5.99 14.15
N PRO A 174 -11.83 6.03 15.45
CA PRO A 174 -11.16 6.93 16.37
C PRO A 174 -9.65 6.66 16.41
N VAL A 175 -8.84 7.71 16.29
CA VAL A 175 -7.37 7.61 16.44
C VAL A 175 -7.00 7.23 17.86
N THR A 176 -7.55 7.95 18.83
CA THR A 176 -7.34 7.67 20.25
C THR A 176 -8.39 6.66 20.70
N THR A 177 -8.00 5.39 20.73
CA THR A 177 -8.88 4.30 21.15
C THR A 177 -8.12 3.24 21.95
N ARG A 178 -8.80 2.66 22.94
CA ARG A 178 -8.36 1.45 23.64
C ARG A 178 -9.15 0.20 23.24
N TRP A 179 -10.12 0.34 22.32
CA TRP A 179 -10.84 -0.79 21.77
C TRP A 179 -9.86 -1.76 21.11
N ARG A 180 -10.13 -3.05 21.30
CA ARG A 180 -9.44 -4.16 20.66
C ARG A 180 -10.52 -5.13 20.21
N GLU A 181 -10.43 -5.58 18.97
CA GLU A 181 -11.31 -6.62 18.46
C GLU A 181 -11.22 -7.86 19.37
N PRO A 182 -12.36 -8.34 19.91
CA PRO A 182 -12.39 -9.46 20.86
C PRO A 182 -12.15 -10.83 20.20
#